data_AF-C1L8P6-F1
#
_entry.id   AF-C1L8P6-F1
#
_cell.length_a   1.000
_cell.length_b   1.000
_cell.length_c   1.000
_cell.angle_alpha   90.00
_cell.angle_beta   90.00
_cell.angle_gamma   90.00
#
_symmetry.space_group_name_H-M   'P 1'
#
loop_
_entity.id
_entity.type
_entity.pdbx_description
1 polymer ?
#
loop_
_entity_poly.entity_id
_entity_poly.type
_entity_poly.pdbx_seq_one_letter_code
_entity_poly.pdbx_strand_id
1 'polypeptide(L)'
;MVASFGDLGKSARDIFDKNFSFGFLNFEFKTKTENDISVTCGGKHDTNLGRVSGFLESKLKAAPGVSVKTKVDSKWILTSEVEVEKKLHEDLSHNLITTMEPDSGAKSLLLKNKFKHKHFNANLDLNFKSNIL
;
A
#
# COMPACT_ATOMS: atom_id res chain seq x y z
N MET A 1 16.68 -16.47 -4.26
CA MET A 1 16.14 -15.14 -3.87
C MET A 1 15.40 -15.32 -2.56
N VAL A 2 15.80 -14.63 -1.49
CA VAL A 2 15.17 -14.83 -0.17
C VAL A 2 13.91 -13.97 -0.04
N ALA A 3 12.78 -14.63 0.23
CA ALA A 3 11.50 -13.96 0.46
C ALA A 3 11.54 -13.16 1.76
N SER A 4 10.75 -12.09 1.85
CA SER A 4 10.54 -11.46 3.16
C SER A 4 9.74 -12.43 4.04
N PHE A 5 9.86 -12.32 5.35
CA PHE A 5 9.09 -13.17 6.27
C PHE A 5 7.58 -13.11 5.99
N GLY A 6 7.05 -11.92 5.67
CA GLY A 6 5.63 -11.74 5.33
C GLY A 6 5.20 -12.36 4.00
N ASP A 7 6.15 -12.56 3.06
CA ASP A 7 5.87 -13.20 1.77
C ASP A 7 5.95 -14.74 1.82
N LEU A 8 6.38 -15.34 2.95
CA LEU A 8 6.38 -16.79 3.11
C LEU A 8 4.95 -17.33 2.98
N GLY A 9 4.72 -18.26 2.04
CA GLY A 9 3.38 -18.80 1.77
C GLY A 9 2.40 -17.82 1.11
N LYS A 10 2.86 -16.64 0.65
CA LYS A 10 2.01 -15.67 -0.06
C LYS A 10 1.39 -16.25 -1.32
N SER A 11 2.15 -17.02 -2.11
CA SER A 11 1.63 -17.66 -3.32
C SER A 11 0.47 -18.59 -3.03
N ALA A 12 0.51 -19.34 -1.93
CA ALA A 12 -0.60 -20.20 -1.52
C ALA A 12 -1.81 -19.38 -1.06
N ARG A 13 -1.58 -18.35 -0.23
CA ARG A 13 -2.64 -17.43 0.23
C ARG A 13 -3.34 -16.72 -0.92
N ASP A 14 -2.57 -16.22 -1.88
CA ASP A 14 -3.08 -15.49 -3.05
C ASP A 14 -4.07 -16.33 -3.90
N ILE A 15 -3.92 -17.66 -3.95
CA ILE A 15 -4.85 -18.54 -4.67
C ILE A 15 -6.25 -18.47 -4.06
N PHE A 16 -6.33 -18.45 -2.72
CA PHE A 16 -7.58 -18.38 -1.99
C PHE A 16 -8.11 -16.94 -1.91
N ASP A 17 -7.25 -15.96 -1.67
CA ASP A 17 -7.69 -14.59 -1.37
C ASP A 17 -8.13 -13.81 -2.62
N LYS A 18 -7.45 -13.99 -3.77
CA LYS A 18 -7.73 -13.17 -4.96
C LYS A 18 -8.95 -13.61 -5.74
N ASN A 19 -9.24 -14.91 -5.76
CA ASN A 19 -10.27 -15.48 -6.63
C ASN A 19 -11.57 -15.81 -5.90
N PHE A 20 -11.56 -15.82 -4.56
CA PHE A 20 -12.73 -16.19 -3.76
C PHE A 20 -13.14 -15.03 -2.84
N SER A 21 -13.95 -14.12 -3.36
CA SER A 21 -14.58 -13.03 -2.59
C SER A 21 -16.10 -13.20 -2.56
N PHE A 22 -16.59 -14.09 -1.71
CA PHE A 22 -18.02 -14.31 -1.53
C PHE A 22 -18.69 -13.10 -0.84
N GLY A 23 -19.88 -12.72 -1.28
CA GLY A 23 -20.64 -11.62 -0.69
C GLY A 23 -20.13 -10.22 -1.04
N PHE A 24 -19.20 -10.11 -2.00
CA PHE A 24 -18.68 -8.83 -2.46
C PHE A 24 -18.59 -8.74 -3.98
N LEU A 25 -18.98 -7.60 -4.54
CA LEU A 25 -18.70 -7.23 -5.92
C LEU A 25 -17.57 -6.19 -5.92
N ASN A 26 -16.39 -6.61 -6.40
CA ASN A 26 -15.23 -5.74 -6.52
C ASN A 26 -15.11 -5.25 -7.97
N PHE A 27 -14.79 -3.97 -8.15
CA PHE A 27 -14.38 -3.43 -9.44
C PHE A 27 -13.11 -2.60 -9.27
N GLU A 28 -12.22 -2.66 -10.24
CA GLU A 28 -10.95 -1.95 -10.21
C GLU A 28 -10.55 -1.56 -11.64
N PHE A 29 -10.21 -0.29 -11.83
CA PHE A 29 -9.69 0.26 -13.06
C PHE A 29 -8.26 0.71 -12.80
N LYS A 30 -7.33 0.18 -13.60
CA LYS A 30 -5.90 0.50 -13.53
C LYS A 30 -5.48 1.12 -14.85
N THR A 31 -4.87 2.29 -14.77
CA THR A 31 -4.27 2.98 -15.91
C THR A 31 -2.83 3.34 -15.59
N LYS A 32 -1.96 3.21 -16.58
CA LYS A 32 -0.58 3.64 -16.50
C LYS A 32 -0.29 4.56 -17.69
N THR A 33 0.28 5.73 -17.42
CA THR A 33 0.69 6.69 -18.46
C THR A 33 2.13 6.43 -18.87
N GLU A 34 2.53 7.01 -20.00
CA GLU A 34 3.91 6.97 -20.52
C GLU A 34 4.91 7.62 -19.55
N ASN A 35 4.46 8.62 -18.77
CA ASN A 35 5.27 9.32 -17.77
C ASN A 35 5.36 8.57 -16.42
N ASP A 36 5.17 7.24 -16.43
CA ASP A 36 5.27 6.37 -15.24
C ASP A 36 4.33 6.76 -14.08
N ILE A 37 3.22 7.44 -14.39
CA ILE A 37 2.12 7.68 -13.45
C ILE A 37 1.14 6.53 -13.59
N SER A 38 0.78 5.92 -12.47
CA SER A 38 -0.27 4.91 -12.39
C SER A 38 -1.42 5.44 -11.56
N VAL A 39 -2.63 5.33 -12.09
CA VAL A 39 -3.86 5.67 -11.38
C VAL A 39 -4.67 4.39 -11.27
N THR A 40 -5.09 4.07 -10.05
CA THR A 40 -5.99 2.96 -9.76
C THR A 40 -7.20 3.52 -9.06
N CYS A 41 -8.38 3.32 -9.61
CA CYS A 41 -9.63 3.58 -8.89
C CYS A 41 -10.42 2.29 -8.80
N GLY A 42 -11.18 2.12 -7.74
CA GLY A 42 -11.93 0.90 -7.54
C GLY A 42 -12.91 1.02 -6.41
N GLY A 43 -13.67 -0.04 -6.22
CA GLY A 43 -14.65 -0.12 -5.17
C GLY A 43 -15.11 -1.53 -4.90
N LYS A 44 -15.81 -1.65 -3.79
CA LYS A 44 -16.34 -2.90 -3.27
C LYS A 44 -17.75 -2.66 -2.80
N HIS A 45 -18.68 -3.43 -3.35
CA HIS A 45 -20.06 -3.52 -2.86
C HIS A 45 -20.20 -4.77 -1.99
N ASP A 46 -20.59 -4.57 -0.73
CA ASP A 46 -20.95 -5.62 0.21
C ASP A 46 -22.42 -6.00 -0.02
N THR A 47 -22.67 -7.18 -0.58
CA THR A 47 -24.03 -7.59 -0.95
C THR A 47 -24.86 -7.99 0.28
N ASN A 48 -24.22 -8.27 1.41
CA ASN A 48 -24.92 -8.65 2.64
C ASN A 48 -25.40 -7.42 3.41
N LEU A 49 -24.60 -6.35 3.42
CA LEU A 49 -24.89 -5.11 4.15
C LEU A 49 -25.37 -3.97 3.26
N GLY A 50 -25.39 -4.16 1.94
CA GLY A 50 -25.75 -3.14 0.95
C GLY A 50 -24.78 -1.96 0.87
N ARG A 51 -23.61 -2.05 1.51
CA ARG A 51 -22.66 -0.93 1.60
C ARG A 51 -21.74 -0.89 0.39
N VAL A 52 -21.46 0.31 -0.11
CA VAL A 52 -20.47 0.54 -1.17
C VAL A 52 -19.31 1.33 -0.60
N SER A 53 -18.09 0.88 -0.89
CA SER A 53 -16.86 1.61 -0.59
C SER A 53 -16.05 1.80 -1.85
N GLY A 54 -15.31 2.89 -1.94
CA GLY A 54 -14.49 3.24 -3.09
C GLY A 54 -13.14 3.78 -2.68
N PHE A 55 -12.21 3.79 -3.63
CA PHE A 55 -10.92 4.45 -3.46
C PHE A 55 -10.38 4.97 -4.79
N LEU A 56 -9.51 5.97 -4.67
CA LEU A 56 -8.65 6.48 -5.74
C LEU A 56 -7.22 6.46 -5.23
N GLU A 57 -6.34 5.84 -6.00
CA GLU A 57 -4.91 5.73 -5.73
C GLU A 57 -4.13 6.26 -6.93
N SER A 58 -3.18 7.15 -6.68
CA SER A 58 -2.21 7.62 -7.67
C SER A 58 -0.82 7.25 -7.19
N LYS A 59 -0.01 6.65 -8.05
CA LYS A 59 1.41 6.36 -7.80
C LYS A 59 2.25 6.95 -8.93
N LEU A 60 3.16 7.83 -8.58
CA LEU A 60 4.10 8.54 -9.45
C LEU A 60 5.52 8.06 -9.13
N LYS A 61 6.32 7.76 -10.15
CA LYS A 61 7.78 7.67 -10.00
C LYS A 61 8.39 9.06 -10.17
N ALA A 62 8.66 9.74 -9.06
CA ALA A 62 9.14 11.12 -9.08
C ALA A 62 10.60 11.23 -9.58
N ALA A 63 11.41 10.19 -9.34
CA ALA A 63 12.78 10.08 -9.81
C ALA A 63 13.20 8.59 -9.86
N PRO A 64 14.32 8.23 -10.50
CA PRO A 64 14.84 6.87 -10.43
C PRO A 64 15.03 6.44 -8.97
N GLY A 65 14.37 5.36 -8.55
CA GLY A 65 14.41 4.87 -7.16
C GLY A 65 13.58 5.67 -6.16
N VAL A 66 12.72 6.60 -6.59
CA VAL A 66 11.80 7.34 -5.71
C VAL A 66 10.39 7.26 -6.26
N SER A 67 9.45 6.75 -5.45
CA SER A 67 8.03 6.74 -5.79
C SER A 67 7.18 7.37 -4.70
N VAL A 68 6.17 8.11 -5.14
CA VAL A 68 5.18 8.74 -4.28
C VAL A 68 3.83 8.14 -4.64
N LYS A 69 3.12 7.66 -3.63
CA LYS A 69 1.78 7.11 -3.77
C LYS A 69 0.83 7.83 -2.82
N THR A 70 -0.33 8.19 -3.33
CA THR A 70 -1.40 8.81 -2.55
C THR A 70 -2.68 8.04 -2.81
N LYS A 71 -3.36 7.63 -1.73
CA LYS A 71 -4.64 6.95 -1.76
C LYS A 71 -5.65 7.72 -0.92
N VAL A 72 -6.83 7.94 -1.47
CA VAL A 72 -8.00 8.44 -0.77
C VAL A 72 -9.13 7.43 -0.90
N ASP A 73 -9.86 7.17 0.17
CA ASP A 73 -11.02 6.29 0.15
C ASP A 73 -12.35 7.03 0.38
N SER A 74 -13.47 6.31 0.28
CA SER A 74 -14.81 6.85 0.48
C SER A 74 -15.12 7.29 1.92
N LYS A 75 -14.20 7.06 2.87
CA LYS A 75 -14.25 7.59 4.25
C LYS A 75 -13.32 8.80 4.42
N TRP A 76 -12.82 9.35 3.32
CA TRP A 76 -11.85 10.46 3.30
C TRP A 76 -10.52 10.15 4.00
N ILE A 77 -10.20 8.86 4.23
CA ILE A 77 -8.92 8.48 4.79
C ILE A 77 -7.85 8.72 3.73
N LEU A 78 -6.92 9.61 4.03
CA LEU A 78 -5.79 9.93 3.17
C LEU A 78 -4.58 9.11 3.60
N THR A 79 -4.03 8.32 2.70
CA THR A 79 -2.77 7.60 2.87
C THR A 79 -1.74 8.12 1.87
N SER A 80 -0.62 8.62 2.35
CA SER A 80 0.52 9.04 1.53
C SER A 80 1.72 8.15 1.82
N GLU A 81 2.39 7.72 0.77
CA GLU A 81 3.48 6.76 0.82
C GLU A 81 4.64 7.30 -0.02
N VAL A 82 5.82 7.39 0.57
CA VAL A 82 7.06 7.78 -0.10
C VAL A 82 8.06 6.65 0.04
N GLU A 83 8.38 6.03 -1.08
CA GLU A 83 9.30 4.91 -1.17
C GLU A 83 10.59 5.35 -1.87
N VAL A 84 11.72 5.13 -1.21
CA VAL A 84 13.07 5.39 -1.70
C VAL A 84 13.84 4.07 -1.73
N GLU A 85 14.18 3.62 -2.92
CA GLU A 85 14.91 2.38 -3.15
C GLU A 85 16.27 2.67 -3.78
N LYS A 86 17.27 1.89 -3.40
CA LYS A 86 18.57 1.82 -4.09
C LYS A 86 19.37 3.12 -4.15
N LYS A 87 19.07 4.08 -3.27
CA LYS A 87 19.79 5.37 -3.18
C LYS A 87 21.03 5.29 -2.30
N LEU A 88 20.93 4.65 -1.14
CA LEU A 88 22.06 4.45 -0.23
C LEU A 88 22.80 3.14 -0.52
N HIS A 89 22.06 2.08 -0.86
CA HIS A 89 22.60 0.77 -1.21
C HIS A 89 21.61 0.01 -2.09
N GLU A 90 22.08 -0.80 -3.05
CA GLU A 90 21.25 -1.49 -4.06
C GLU A 90 20.19 -2.45 -3.49
N ASP A 91 20.46 -2.97 -2.30
CA ASP A 91 19.62 -3.91 -1.56
C ASP A 91 18.70 -3.23 -0.52
N LEU A 92 18.76 -1.90 -0.41
CA LEU A 92 18.06 -1.12 0.62
C LEU A 92 16.84 -0.38 0.05
N SER A 93 15.73 -0.46 0.78
CA SER A 93 14.49 0.28 0.53
C SER A 93 13.97 0.90 1.84
N HIS A 94 13.62 2.17 1.76
CA HIS A 94 12.97 2.93 2.82
C HIS A 94 11.60 3.36 2.36
N ASN A 95 10.60 3.19 3.21
CA ASN A 95 9.23 3.53 2.87
C ASN A 95 8.56 4.24 4.05
N LEU A 96 8.15 5.48 3.82
CA LEU A 96 7.45 6.32 4.77
C LEU A 96 5.97 6.35 4.40
N ILE A 97 5.11 5.83 5.27
CA ILE A 97 3.67 5.80 5.06
C ILE A 97 3.01 6.67 6.14
N THR A 98 2.24 7.67 5.72
CA THR A 98 1.39 8.47 6.60
C THR A 98 -0.07 8.17 6.31
N THR A 99 -0.89 8.09 7.35
CA THR A 99 -2.35 7.97 7.22
C THR A 99 -3.01 9.03 8.10
N MET A 100 -4.02 9.70 7.55
CA MET A 100 -4.82 10.70 8.25
C MET A 100 -6.31 10.39 8.04
N GLU A 101 -7.03 10.29 9.14
CA GLU A 101 -8.48 10.16 9.18
C GLU A 101 -9.09 11.53 9.57
N PRO A 102 -9.76 12.23 8.65
CA PRO A 102 -10.29 13.56 8.95
C PRO A 102 -11.34 13.56 10.05
N ASP A 103 -12.26 12.58 10.04
CA ASP A 103 -13.41 12.54 10.96
C ASP A 103 -13.00 12.31 12.41
N SER A 104 -12.01 11.44 12.65
CA SER A 104 -11.51 11.11 13.99
C SER A 104 -10.32 11.97 14.41
N GLY A 105 -9.70 12.69 13.46
CA GLY A 105 -8.41 13.35 13.67
C GLY A 105 -7.23 12.38 13.85
N ALA A 106 -7.46 11.07 13.77
CA ALA A 106 -6.41 10.08 13.97
C ALA A 106 -5.35 10.18 12.88
N LYS A 107 -4.09 10.11 13.31
CA LYS A 107 -2.92 10.17 12.42
C LYS A 107 -1.97 9.03 12.75
N SER A 108 -1.39 8.42 11.74
CA SER A 108 -0.33 7.44 11.93
C SER A 108 0.81 7.66 10.94
N LEU A 109 2.00 7.26 11.39
CA LEU A 109 3.23 7.27 10.64
C LEU A 109 3.86 5.89 10.77
N LEU A 110 4.11 5.23 9.65
CA LEU A 110 4.75 3.93 9.57
C LEU A 110 6.01 4.05 8.72
N LEU A 111 7.17 3.87 9.35
CA LEU A 111 8.46 3.83 8.67
C LEU A 111 8.89 2.38 8.49
N LYS A 112 8.95 1.91 7.25
CA LYS A 112 9.45 0.58 6.89
C LYS A 112 10.83 0.67 6.28
N ASN A 113 11.75 -0.14 6.78
CA ASN A 113 13.07 -0.29 6.22
C ASN A 113 13.27 -1.74 5.83
N LYS A 114 13.77 -1.98 4.62
CA LYS A 114 13.99 -3.31 4.09
C LYS A 114 15.40 -3.40 3.55
N PHE A 115 16.11 -4.44 3.98
CA PHE A 115 17.41 -4.80 3.43
C PHE A 115 17.34 -6.24 2.92
N LYS A 116 17.49 -6.42 1.61
CA LYS A 116 17.37 -7.73 0.96
C LYS A 116 18.68 -8.11 0.30
N HIS A 117 19.41 -9.05 0.90
CA HIS A 117 20.65 -9.57 0.35
C HIS A 117 20.48 -11.00 -0.19
N LYS A 118 21.54 -11.54 -0.81
CA LYS A 118 21.52 -12.85 -1.49
C LYS A 118 20.96 -13.99 -0.62
N HIS A 119 21.25 -13.97 0.69
CA HIS A 119 20.95 -15.06 1.62
C HIS A 119 20.00 -14.69 2.76
N PHE A 120 19.65 -13.42 2.93
CA PHE A 120 18.73 -13.00 3.98
C PHE A 120 17.92 -11.77 3.58
N ASN A 121 16.81 -11.56 4.26
CA ASN A 121 15.92 -10.44 4.06
C ASN A 121 15.49 -9.93 5.43
N ALA A 122 15.89 -8.71 5.75
CA ALA A 122 15.61 -8.06 7.03
C ALA A 122 14.63 -6.91 6.83
N ASN A 123 13.66 -6.81 7.73
CA ASN A 123 12.63 -5.79 7.74
C ASN A 123 12.59 -5.15 9.13
N LEU A 124 12.54 -3.83 9.19
CA LEU A 124 12.33 -3.05 10.40
C LEU A 124 11.20 -2.05 10.16
N ASP A 125 10.09 -2.28 10.86
CA ASP A 125 8.88 -1.46 10.77
C ASP A 125 8.69 -0.69 12.10
N LEU A 126 8.68 0.64 12.04
CA LEU A 126 8.43 1.53 13.18
C LEU A 126 7.08 2.20 13.00
N ASN A 127 6.15 1.93 13.93
CA ASN A 127 4.78 2.43 13.86
C ASN A 127 4.51 3.45 14.97
N PHE A 128 4.18 4.68 14.56
CA PHE A 128 3.82 5.78 15.43
C PHE A 128 2.34 6.10 15.19
N LYS A 129 1.54 6.05 16.25
CA LYS A 129 0.11 6.38 16.19
C LYS A 129 -0.18 7.54 17.13
N SER A 130 -0.88 8.54 16.63
CA SER A 130 -1.47 9.60 17.43
C SER A 130 -2.98 9.41 17.44
N ASN A 131 -3.52 9.06 18.61
CA ASN A 131 -4.94 9.16 18.87
C ASN A 131 -5.18 10.56 19.44
N ILE A 132 -5.75 11.45 18.63
CA ILE A 132 -6.29 12.70 19.16
C ILE A 132 -7.67 12.32 19.72
N LEU A 133 -7.85 12.54 21.03
CA LEU A 133 -9.09 12.34 21.78
C LEU A 133 -10.20 13.29 21.30
#